data_AF-A0A7W1QIC2-F1
#
_entry.id   AF-A0A7W1QIC2-F1
#
_cell.length_a   1.000
_cell.length_b   1.000
_cell.length_c   1.000
_cell.angle_alpha   90.00
_cell.angle_beta   90.00
_cell.angle_gamma   90.00
#
_symmetry.space_group_name_H-M   'P 1'
#
loop_
_entity.id
_entity.type
_entity.pdbx_description
1 polymer ?
#
loop_
_entity_poly.entity_id
_entity_poly.type
_entity_poly.pdbx_seq_one_letter_code
_entity_poly.pdbx_strand_id
1 'polypeptide(L)'
;MTMRNTFGGYTLIEVMIFLGVSVVMLFAAYVAVGGQQAHTEFTTSMNDVNTKLQKWADDVANGFTSGGGQYSCNVDPLSDYPVLSASSPVERGANPKCIFLGKAIQFNTQTDYSNQIFAYPMLGKRTYTPTTGALVNEETVVDSLENAKPIPAIFGSIDLTEAYKIPSGTRIISVQNNTAPTNSAVAGFFSSFNTEDSSRTNGATTLQAVQFQIDATVAPKSPALIDCLKLISPCTTTPAAMSEWKVCFGSTRNGDTAIVRITSTEGRGVATRLTFEPCV
;
A
#
# COMPACT_ATOMS: atom_id res chain seq x y z
N MET A 1 46.17 45.08 54.04
CA MET A 1 46.12 44.79 52.59
C MET A 1 44.65 44.81 52.20
N THR A 2 44.16 45.97 51.78
CA THR A 2 42.72 46.27 51.64
C THR A 2 42.32 46.08 50.19
N MET A 3 41.52 45.04 49.92
CA MET A 3 41.02 44.71 48.58
C MET A 3 39.89 45.69 48.21
N ARG A 4 40.14 46.57 47.23
CA ARG A 4 39.13 47.45 46.64
C ARG A 4 38.26 46.64 45.68
N ASN A 5 37.04 46.31 46.10
CA ASN A 5 36.01 45.75 45.24
C ASN A 5 35.42 46.88 44.39
N THR A 6 35.86 47.02 43.13
CA THR A 6 35.18 47.86 42.15
C THR A 6 33.94 47.11 41.66
N PHE A 7 32.79 47.40 42.27
CA PHE A 7 31.48 47.06 41.70
C PHE A 7 31.29 47.86 40.41
N GLY A 8 31.71 47.29 39.27
CA GLY A 8 31.38 47.81 37.95
C GLY A 8 29.93 47.47 37.64
N GLY A 9 29.05 48.46 37.66
CA GLY A 9 27.67 48.31 37.21
C GLY A 9 27.62 48.14 35.69
N TYR A 10 26.90 47.13 35.22
CA TYR A 10 26.62 46.95 33.79
C TYR A 10 25.89 48.17 33.24
N THR A 11 26.36 48.70 32.12
CA THR A 11 25.69 49.82 31.46
C THR A 11 24.42 49.34 30.76
N LEU A 12 23.38 50.17 30.72
CA LEU A 12 22.11 49.85 30.05
C LEU A 12 22.32 49.46 28.57
N ILE A 13 23.34 50.03 27.92
CA ILE A 13 23.75 49.71 26.54
C ILE A 13 24.27 48.28 26.43
N GLU A 14 25.09 47.82 27.37
CA GLU A 14 25.67 46.47 27.37
C GLU A 14 24.58 45.40 27.51
N VAL A 15 23.58 45.64 28.36
CA VAL A 15 22.43 44.73 28.52
C VAL A 15 21.60 44.66 27.23
N MET A 16 21.39 45.79 26.54
CA MET A 16 20.68 45.82 25.26
C MET A 16 21.42 45.07 24.15
N ILE A 17 22.75 45.20 24.07
CA ILE A 17 23.56 44.46 23.11
C ILE A 17 23.50 42.96 23.40
N PHE A 18 23.62 42.56 24.67
CA PHE A 18 23.53 41.16 25.06
C PHE A 18 22.19 40.53 24.72
N LEU A 19 21.08 41.24 24.97
CA LEU A 19 19.75 40.81 24.56
C LEU A 19 19.61 40.69 23.05
N GLY A 20 20.11 41.68 22.30
CA GLY A 20 20.11 41.64 20.83
C GLY A 20 20.81 40.41 20.27
N VAL A 21 22.02 40.11 20.74
CA VAL A 21 22.80 38.93 20.31
C VAL A 21 22.08 37.63 20.69
N SER A 22 21.50 37.56 21.90
CA SER A 22 20.78 36.39 22.37
C SER A 22 19.55 36.07 21.51
N VAL A 23 18.80 37.09 21.09
CA VAL A 23 17.64 36.92 20.20
C VAL A 23 18.08 36.40 18.83
N VAL A 24 19.15 36.95 18.23
CA VAL A 24 19.66 36.48 16.94
C VAL A 24 20.11 35.02 17.02
N MET A 25 20.84 34.63 18.07
CA MET A 25 21.24 33.24 18.28
C MET A 25 20.05 32.31 18.48
N LEU A 26 19.02 32.74 19.22
CA LEU A 26 17.80 31.96 19.42
C LEU A 26 17.06 31.72 18.09
N PHE A 27 16.93 32.74 17.24
CA PHE A 27 16.31 32.58 15.92
C PHE A 27 17.10 31.63 15.02
N ALA A 28 18.44 31.74 15.01
CA ALA A 28 19.30 30.84 14.24
C ALA A 28 19.16 29.37 14.71
N ALA A 29 19.15 29.15 16.03
CA ALA A 29 18.95 27.83 16.62
C ALA A 29 17.56 27.27 16.29
N TYR A 30 16.50 28.09 16.38
CA TYR A 30 15.13 27.67 16.07
C TYR A 30 14.98 27.19 14.62
N VAL A 31 15.52 27.95 13.65
CA VAL A 31 15.48 27.56 12.23
C VAL A 31 16.28 26.27 11.98
N ALA A 32 17.46 26.14 12.60
CA ALA A 32 18.29 24.95 12.45
C ALA A 32 17.63 23.68 13.03
N VAL A 33 17.01 23.79 14.21
CA VAL A 33 16.35 22.66 14.88
C VAL A 33 15.10 22.21 14.13
N GLY A 34 14.31 23.15 13.57
CA GLY A 34 13.11 22.82 12.80
C GLY A 34 13.38 21.94 11.57
N GLY A 35 14.48 22.19 10.86
CA GLY A 35 14.88 21.39 9.70
C GLY A 35 15.27 19.96 10.07
N GLN A 36 16.03 19.78 11.16
CA GLN A 36 16.46 18.46 11.64
C GLN A 36 15.30 17.61 12.14
N GLN A 37 14.33 18.23 12.83
CA GLN A 37 13.12 17.54 13.26
C GLN A 37 12.31 17.04 12.06
N ALA A 38 12.06 17.90 11.07
CA ALA A 38 11.33 17.52 9.87
C ALA A 38 12.00 16.38 9.10
N HIS A 39 13.33 16.38 9.02
CA HIS A 39 14.10 15.30 8.39
C HIS A 39 13.91 13.97 9.12
N THR A 40 14.06 13.98 10.45
CA THR A 40 13.92 12.77 11.28
C THR A 40 12.50 12.19 11.22
N GLU A 41 11.49 13.07 11.27
CA GLU A 41 10.08 12.69 11.14
C GLU A 41 9.76 12.09 9.77
N PHE A 42 10.35 12.64 8.70
CA PHE A 42 10.21 12.11 7.34
C PHE A 42 10.88 10.74 7.20
N THR A 43 12.13 10.59 7.65
CA THR A 43 12.84 9.30 7.63
C THR A 43 12.08 8.22 8.40
N THR A 44 11.53 8.56 9.57
CA THR A 44 10.71 7.63 10.37
C THR A 44 9.44 7.23 9.61
N SER A 45 8.72 8.21 9.05
CA SER A 45 7.53 7.98 8.22
C SER A 45 7.80 7.03 7.05
N MET A 46 8.95 7.18 6.38
CA MET A 46 9.33 6.32 5.25
C MET A 46 9.70 4.90 5.66
N ASN A 47 10.35 4.73 6.81
CA ASN A 47 10.57 3.40 7.38
C ASN A 47 9.26 2.72 7.76
N ASP A 48 8.29 3.47 8.29
CA ASP A 48 6.96 2.95 8.62
C ASP A 48 6.20 2.52 7.36
N VAL A 49 6.21 3.34 6.30
CA VAL A 49 5.63 2.99 4.99
C VAL A 49 6.26 1.70 4.45
N ASN A 50 7.60 1.61 4.46
CA ASN A 50 8.30 0.43 3.97
C ASN A 50 7.93 -0.82 4.78
N THR A 51 7.89 -0.72 6.11
CA THR A 51 7.47 -1.80 7.02
C THR A 51 6.02 -2.20 6.77
N LYS A 52 5.14 -1.23 6.50
CA LYS A 52 3.73 -1.48 6.23
C LYS A 52 3.52 -2.25 4.92
N LEU A 53 4.26 -1.89 3.87
CA LEU A 53 4.23 -2.60 2.59
C LEU A 53 4.75 -4.03 2.72
N GLN A 54 5.84 -4.24 3.45
CA GLN A 54 6.35 -5.59 3.76
C GLN A 54 5.30 -6.39 4.51
N LYS A 55 4.68 -5.81 5.55
CA LYS A 55 3.61 -6.46 6.29
C LYS A 55 2.44 -6.87 5.40
N TRP A 56 2.01 -6.04 4.46
CA TRP A 56 0.94 -6.44 3.54
C TRP A 56 1.35 -7.56 2.59
N ALA A 57 2.61 -7.59 2.13
CA ALA A 57 3.12 -8.72 1.35
C ALA A 57 3.17 -10.01 2.19
N ASP A 58 3.64 -9.91 3.43
CA ASP A 58 3.71 -11.03 4.38
C ASP A 58 2.31 -11.54 4.76
N ASP A 59 1.34 -10.64 4.97
CA ASP A 59 -0.06 -10.99 5.24
C ASP A 59 -0.63 -11.81 4.07
N VAL A 60 -0.32 -11.44 2.82
CA VAL A 60 -0.73 -12.20 1.63
C VAL A 60 -0.03 -13.54 1.56
N ALA A 61 1.29 -13.59 1.78
CA ALA A 61 2.07 -14.82 1.74
C ALA A 61 1.57 -15.86 2.78
N ASN A 62 1.16 -15.38 3.96
CA ASN A 62 0.61 -16.20 5.03
C ASN A 62 -0.90 -16.46 4.91
N GLY A 63 -1.57 -15.92 3.87
CA GLY A 63 -3.02 -16.07 3.67
C GLY A 63 -3.89 -15.38 4.73
N PHE A 64 -3.35 -14.38 5.43
CA PHE A 64 -4.04 -13.70 6.52
C PHE A 64 -4.93 -12.55 6.02
N THR A 65 -6.20 -12.55 6.42
CA THR A 65 -7.09 -11.41 6.17
C THR A 65 -7.06 -10.47 7.37
N SER A 66 -6.49 -9.27 7.20
CA SER A 66 -6.59 -8.20 8.20
C SER A 66 -8.01 -7.61 8.20
N GLY A 67 -8.98 -8.33 8.79
CA GLY A 67 -10.37 -7.90 8.86
C GLY A 67 -11.14 -8.64 9.95
N GLY A 68 -11.33 -8.00 11.10
CA GLY A 68 -12.00 -8.58 12.27
C GLY A 68 -13.53 -8.74 12.14
N GLY A 69 -14.14 -8.43 10.99
CA GLY A 69 -15.60 -8.35 10.82
C GLY A 69 -16.34 -9.69 10.74
N GLN A 70 -17.57 -9.74 11.24
CA GLN A 70 -18.49 -10.86 11.00
C GLN A 70 -19.08 -10.70 9.59
N TYR A 71 -18.51 -11.41 8.62
CA TYR A 71 -19.03 -11.47 7.26
C TYR A 71 -19.01 -12.92 6.78
N SER A 72 -19.99 -13.28 5.96
CA SER A 72 -19.95 -14.51 5.16
C SER A 72 -19.61 -14.15 3.72
N CYS A 73 -18.92 -15.05 3.03
CA CYS A 73 -18.64 -14.89 1.62
C CYS A 73 -19.25 -16.05 0.84
N ASN A 74 -20.02 -15.73 -0.19
CA ASN A 74 -20.67 -16.67 -1.10
C ASN A 74 -20.42 -16.23 -2.54
N VAL A 75 -20.65 -17.10 -3.51
CA VAL A 75 -20.66 -16.69 -4.93
C VAL A 75 -22.08 -16.30 -5.31
N ASP A 76 -22.22 -15.14 -5.93
CA ASP A 76 -23.49 -14.70 -6.50
C ASP A 76 -23.81 -15.54 -7.74
N PRO A 77 -24.95 -16.27 -7.76
CA PRO A 77 -25.31 -17.14 -8.87
C PRO A 77 -25.54 -16.39 -10.19
N LEU A 78 -25.79 -15.08 -10.16
CA LEU A 78 -26.03 -14.28 -11.37
C LEU A 78 -24.75 -13.72 -11.99
N SER A 79 -23.86 -13.19 -11.16
CA SER A 79 -22.62 -12.56 -11.62
C SER A 79 -21.42 -13.52 -11.63
N ASP A 80 -21.51 -14.64 -10.92
CA ASP A 80 -20.41 -15.61 -10.70
C ASP A 80 -19.18 -15.00 -9.98
N TYR A 81 -19.35 -13.83 -9.35
CA TYR A 81 -18.35 -13.22 -8.47
C TYR A 81 -18.62 -13.55 -7.01
N PRO A 82 -17.57 -13.59 -6.16
CA PRO A 82 -17.75 -13.60 -4.72
C PRO A 82 -18.50 -12.35 -4.23
N VAL A 83 -19.34 -12.51 -3.24
CA VAL A 83 -20.12 -11.45 -2.61
C VAL A 83 -20.07 -11.63 -1.10
N LEU A 84 -19.83 -10.53 -0.40
CA LEU A 84 -19.89 -10.47 1.04
C LEU A 84 -21.32 -10.22 1.50
N SER A 85 -21.76 -10.95 2.52
CA SER A 85 -23.02 -10.67 3.21
C SER A 85 -22.78 -10.47 4.70
N ALA A 86 -23.52 -9.51 5.28
CA ALA A 86 -23.58 -9.33 6.72
C ALA A 86 -24.44 -10.48 7.27
N SER A 87 -23.80 -11.54 7.75
CA SER A 87 -24.51 -12.66 8.37
C SER A 87 -24.04 -12.86 9.82
N SER A 88 -24.86 -13.58 10.59
CA SER A 88 -24.47 -14.22 11.85
C SER A 88 -23.15 -15.01 11.66
N PRO A 89 -22.37 -15.32 12.71
CA PRO A 89 -20.98 -15.77 12.58
C PRO A 89 -20.90 -17.11 11.85
N VAL A 90 -20.69 -17.05 10.53
CA VAL A 90 -20.35 -18.20 9.71
C VAL A 90 -18.83 -18.35 9.74
N GLU A 91 -18.38 -19.60 9.77
CA GLU A 91 -16.96 -19.96 9.75
C GLU A 91 -16.25 -19.30 8.57
N ARG A 92 -15.22 -18.49 8.86
CA ARG A 92 -14.39 -17.84 7.86
C ARG A 92 -13.54 -18.88 7.14
N GLY A 93 -13.48 -18.83 5.81
CA GLY A 93 -12.62 -19.70 5.01
C GLY A 93 -13.11 -21.14 4.84
N ALA A 94 -14.28 -21.50 5.39
CA ALA A 94 -14.89 -22.82 5.19
C ALA A 94 -15.56 -22.97 3.82
N ASN A 95 -15.91 -21.86 3.15
CA ASN A 95 -16.56 -21.90 1.85
C ASN A 95 -15.52 -21.97 0.72
N PRO A 96 -15.35 -23.12 0.04
CA PRO A 96 -14.40 -23.22 -1.08
C PRO A 96 -14.77 -22.28 -2.23
N LYS A 97 -16.03 -21.83 -2.31
CA LYS A 97 -16.48 -20.92 -3.36
C LYS A 97 -15.98 -19.49 -3.15
N CYS A 98 -15.53 -19.13 -1.95
CA CYS A 98 -14.94 -17.81 -1.71
C CYS A 98 -13.76 -17.87 -0.75
N ILE A 99 -12.59 -17.56 -1.28
CA ILE A 99 -11.32 -17.52 -0.58
C ILE A 99 -10.69 -16.14 -0.69
N PHE A 100 -9.78 -15.85 0.24
CA PHE A 100 -8.90 -14.70 0.13
C PHE A 100 -7.82 -14.98 -0.92
N LEU A 101 -7.71 -14.12 -1.93
CA LEU A 101 -6.68 -14.21 -2.96
C LEU A 101 -5.43 -13.42 -2.58
N GLY A 102 -5.60 -12.27 -1.93
CA GLY A 102 -4.51 -11.36 -1.62
C GLY A 102 -4.95 -9.92 -1.41
N LYS A 103 -4.10 -8.95 -1.72
CA LYS A 103 -4.38 -7.51 -1.55
C LYS A 103 -4.00 -6.73 -2.80
N ALA A 104 -4.86 -5.82 -3.24
CA ALA A 104 -4.49 -4.78 -4.19
C ALA A 104 -4.14 -3.49 -3.44
N ILE A 105 -2.97 -2.93 -3.69
CA ILE A 105 -2.45 -1.72 -3.05
C ILE A 105 -2.52 -0.59 -4.06
N GLN A 106 -3.21 0.49 -3.69
CA GLN A 106 -3.29 1.71 -4.47
C GLN A 106 -2.48 2.83 -3.83
N PHE A 107 -1.67 3.48 -4.64
CA PHE A 107 -1.13 4.81 -4.36
C PHE A 107 -1.93 5.84 -5.17
N ASN A 108 -2.19 6.99 -4.60
CA ASN A 108 -2.92 8.06 -5.26
C ASN A 108 -2.12 9.37 -5.14
N THR A 109 -2.10 10.18 -6.20
CA THR A 109 -1.35 11.45 -6.25
C THR A 109 -2.25 12.68 -6.16
N GLN A 110 -3.58 12.52 -6.12
CA GLN A 110 -4.51 13.63 -5.89
C GLN A 110 -4.33 14.19 -4.49
N THR A 111 -4.50 15.51 -4.35
CA THR A 111 -4.30 16.23 -3.09
C THR A 111 -5.04 15.59 -1.90
N ASP A 112 -6.28 15.16 -2.10
CA ASP A 112 -7.14 14.62 -1.04
C ASP A 112 -6.69 13.23 -0.53
N TYR A 113 -5.94 12.49 -1.35
CA TYR A 113 -5.57 11.09 -1.07
C TYR A 113 -4.05 10.86 -1.07
N SER A 114 -3.24 11.86 -1.44
CA SER A 114 -1.78 11.75 -1.55
C SER A 114 -1.08 11.43 -0.24
N ASN A 115 -1.75 11.57 0.91
CA ASN A 115 -1.23 11.20 2.21
C ASN A 115 -1.71 9.82 2.70
N GLN A 116 -2.32 9.01 1.83
CA GLN A 116 -2.87 7.70 2.18
C GLN A 116 -2.51 6.63 1.16
N ILE A 117 -2.35 5.41 1.65
CA ILE A 117 -2.19 4.20 0.86
C ILE A 117 -3.39 3.30 1.16
N PHE A 118 -4.06 2.82 0.11
CA PHE A 118 -5.24 1.97 0.26
C PHE A 118 -4.88 0.53 -0.09
N ALA A 119 -5.16 -0.40 0.82
CA ALA A 119 -5.02 -1.83 0.57
C ALA A 119 -6.42 -2.47 0.55
N TYR A 120 -6.78 -3.03 -0.60
CA TYR A 120 -8.03 -3.73 -0.86
C TYR A 120 -7.83 -5.22 -0.69
N PRO A 121 -8.38 -5.87 0.34
CA PRO A 121 -8.44 -7.32 0.39
C PRO A 121 -9.21 -7.84 -0.83
N MET A 122 -8.62 -8.78 -1.56
CA MET A 122 -9.17 -9.36 -2.76
C MET A 122 -9.72 -10.75 -2.44
N LEU A 123 -10.95 -11.00 -2.84
CA LEU A 123 -11.63 -12.27 -2.73
C LEU A 123 -11.74 -12.92 -4.11
N GLY A 124 -11.86 -14.24 -4.15
CA GLY A 124 -11.99 -15.01 -5.37
C GLY A 124 -12.53 -16.41 -5.11
N LYS A 125 -12.80 -17.13 -6.18
CA LYS A 125 -13.22 -18.53 -6.13
C LYS A 125 -12.00 -19.44 -6.00
N ARG A 126 -12.11 -20.54 -5.25
CA ARG A 126 -11.10 -21.61 -5.27
C ARG A 126 -11.35 -22.60 -6.40
N THR A 127 -12.62 -22.83 -6.71
CA THR A 127 -13.06 -23.76 -7.74
C THR A 127 -13.94 -23.06 -8.77
N TYR A 128 -13.92 -23.55 -10.00
CA TYR A 128 -14.80 -23.10 -11.07
C TYR A 128 -15.18 -24.29 -11.96
N THR A 129 -16.25 -24.15 -12.73
CA THR A 129 -16.65 -25.14 -13.73
C THR A 129 -16.32 -24.57 -15.11
N PRO A 130 -15.33 -25.13 -15.83
CA PRO A 130 -14.97 -24.66 -17.17
C PRO A 130 -16.15 -24.82 -18.13
N THR A 131 -16.38 -23.81 -18.95
CA THR A 131 -17.39 -23.85 -20.03
C THR A 131 -16.80 -24.34 -21.36
N THR A 132 -15.48 -24.46 -21.44
CA THR A 132 -14.73 -24.96 -22.60
C THR A 132 -13.59 -25.89 -22.15
N GLY A 133 -13.13 -26.77 -23.05
CA GLY A 133 -12.00 -27.67 -22.79
C GLY A 133 -12.36 -29.12 -22.41
N ALA A 134 -11.39 -29.87 -21.87
CA ALA A 134 -11.54 -31.29 -21.53
C ALA A 134 -12.28 -31.55 -20.21
N LEU A 135 -12.33 -30.56 -19.31
CA LEU A 135 -12.96 -30.63 -17.98
C LEU A 135 -14.31 -29.89 -17.95
N VAL A 136 -14.99 -29.80 -19.08
CA VAL A 136 -16.27 -29.06 -19.16
C VAL A 136 -17.30 -29.75 -18.28
N ASN A 137 -18.02 -28.95 -17.48
CA ASN A 137 -18.99 -29.39 -16.48
C ASN A 137 -18.39 -30.15 -15.27
N GLU A 138 -17.06 -30.19 -15.13
CA GLU A 138 -16.40 -30.70 -13.94
C GLU A 138 -15.89 -29.55 -13.06
N GLU A 139 -16.12 -29.63 -11.75
CA GLU A 139 -15.57 -28.64 -10.81
C GLU A 139 -14.06 -28.83 -10.70
N THR A 140 -13.30 -27.82 -11.10
CA THR A 140 -11.84 -27.82 -11.06
C THR A 140 -11.30 -26.67 -10.20
N VAL A 141 -10.06 -26.78 -9.76
CA VAL A 141 -9.36 -25.72 -9.01
C VAL A 141 -8.99 -24.59 -9.98
N VAL A 142 -9.15 -23.35 -9.51
CA VAL A 142 -8.77 -22.15 -10.25
C VAL A 142 -7.26 -22.11 -10.49
N ASP A 143 -6.88 -21.90 -11.75
CA ASP A 143 -5.51 -21.89 -12.26
C ASP A 143 -5.01 -20.48 -12.66
N SER A 144 -5.89 -19.48 -12.60
CA SER A 144 -5.60 -18.13 -13.03
C SER A 144 -6.44 -17.10 -12.27
N LEU A 145 -5.93 -15.86 -12.22
CA LEU A 145 -6.66 -14.75 -11.61
C LEU A 145 -8.01 -14.52 -12.31
N GLU A 146 -8.10 -14.70 -13.63
CA GLU A 146 -9.35 -14.52 -14.37
C GLU A 146 -10.43 -15.54 -13.99
N ASN A 147 -10.05 -16.80 -13.85
CA ASN A 147 -10.96 -17.87 -13.42
C ASN A 147 -11.34 -17.71 -11.94
N ALA A 148 -10.48 -17.07 -11.14
CA ALA A 148 -10.76 -16.73 -9.75
C ALA A 148 -11.88 -15.70 -9.59
N LYS A 149 -12.22 -14.93 -10.64
CA LYS A 149 -13.19 -13.82 -10.59
C LYS A 149 -12.93 -12.89 -9.41
N PRO A 150 -11.79 -12.18 -9.43
CA PRO A 150 -11.33 -11.42 -8.27
C PRO A 150 -12.31 -10.29 -7.99
N ILE A 151 -12.49 -9.95 -6.73
CA ILE A 151 -13.32 -8.80 -6.33
C ILE A 151 -12.75 -8.19 -5.06
N PRO A 152 -12.64 -6.85 -4.95
CA PRO A 152 -12.29 -6.23 -3.69
C PRO A 152 -13.40 -6.51 -2.67
N ALA A 153 -13.02 -6.68 -1.41
CA ALA A 153 -13.90 -6.95 -0.27
C ALA A 153 -14.70 -5.71 0.15
N ILE A 154 -15.47 -5.14 -0.79
CA ILE A 154 -16.32 -3.97 -0.67
C ILE A 154 -17.72 -4.36 -1.19
N PHE A 155 -18.70 -4.44 -0.31
CA PHE A 155 -20.07 -4.77 -0.68
C PHE A 155 -21.09 -4.11 0.25
N GLY A 156 -21.96 -3.26 -0.31
CA GLY A 156 -22.97 -2.54 0.47
C GLY A 156 -22.33 -1.68 1.56
N SER A 157 -22.67 -1.98 2.82
CA SER A 157 -22.08 -1.32 4.00
C SER A 157 -20.81 -1.99 4.53
N ILE A 158 -20.40 -3.14 3.98
CA ILE A 158 -19.19 -3.84 4.36
C ILE A 158 -18.03 -3.33 3.50
N ASP A 159 -17.01 -2.81 4.16
CA ASP A 159 -15.81 -2.34 3.50
C ASP A 159 -14.59 -2.77 4.32
N LEU A 160 -13.85 -3.75 3.80
CA LEU A 160 -12.61 -4.24 4.43
C LEU A 160 -11.37 -3.51 3.91
N THR A 161 -11.54 -2.41 3.16
CA THR A 161 -10.40 -1.61 2.69
C THR A 161 -9.64 -1.04 3.86
N GLU A 162 -8.33 -1.29 3.88
CA GLU A 162 -7.44 -0.72 4.86
C GLU A 162 -6.84 0.59 4.30
N ALA A 163 -7.09 1.71 4.98
CA ALA A 163 -6.49 2.99 4.65
C ALA A 163 -5.34 3.28 5.63
N TYR A 164 -4.11 3.35 5.11
CA TYR A 164 -2.94 3.72 5.88
C TYR A 164 -2.59 5.18 5.63
N LYS A 165 -2.77 6.02 6.66
CA LYS A 165 -2.38 7.43 6.60
C LYS A 165 -0.89 7.57 6.87
N ILE A 166 -0.18 8.17 5.91
CA ILE A 166 1.26 8.41 5.99
C ILE A 166 1.50 9.55 7.00
N PRO A 167 2.35 9.35 8.03
CA PRO A 167 2.58 10.36 9.06
C PRO A 167 3.46 11.53 8.58
N SER A 168 3.61 12.51 9.47
CA SER A 168 4.60 13.60 9.35
C SER A 168 4.45 14.53 8.14
N GLY A 169 3.23 14.68 7.60
CA GLY A 169 3.00 15.54 6.44
C GLY A 169 3.69 15.06 5.16
N THR A 170 3.96 13.76 5.08
CA THR A 170 4.49 13.12 3.88
C THR A 170 3.37 12.86 2.88
N ARG A 171 3.66 13.03 1.59
CA ARG A 171 2.74 12.77 0.50
C ARG A 171 3.40 11.96 -0.61
N ILE A 172 2.60 11.19 -1.32
CA ILE A 172 2.94 10.52 -2.58
C ILE A 172 2.99 11.60 -3.66
N ILE A 173 4.13 11.73 -4.34
CA ILE A 173 4.31 12.70 -5.43
C ILE A 173 4.09 12.02 -6.77
N SER A 174 4.68 10.84 -6.97
CA SER A 174 4.61 10.12 -8.23
C SER A 174 4.73 8.61 -8.03
N VAL A 175 4.25 7.89 -9.04
CA VAL A 175 4.24 6.44 -9.09
C VAL A 175 4.67 6.05 -10.50
N GLN A 176 5.72 5.24 -10.63
CA GLN A 176 6.31 4.86 -11.91
C GLN A 176 6.52 3.33 -11.96
N ASN A 177 6.25 2.71 -13.10
CA ASN A 177 6.57 1.31 -13.35
C ASN A 177 7.55 1.17 -14.52
N ASN A 178 8.45 0.18 -14.43
CA ASN A 178 9.38 -0.12 -15.52
C ASN A 178 8.80 -1.11 -16.55
N THR A 179 7.66 -1.74 -16.25
CA THR A 179 6.93 -2.64 -17.16
C THR A 179 5.58 -2.07 -17.54
N ALA A 180 5.10 -2.39 -18.76
CA ALA A 180 3.76 -1.99 -19.18
C ALA A 180 2.68 -2.66 -18.28
N PRO A 181 1.64 -1.91 -17.86
CA PRO A 181 1.39 -0.50 -18.11
C PRO A 181 2.29 0.45 -17.28
N THR A 182 2.85 1.47 -17.93
CA THR A 182 3.73 2.46 -17.27
C THR A 182 3.00 3.33 -16.25
N ASN A 183 1.69 3.53 -16.45
CA ASN A 183 0.83 4.37 -15.62
C ASN A 183 -0.03 3.53 -14.67
N SER A 184 0.58 2.59 -13.95
CA SER A 184 -0.09 1.81 -12.92
C SER A 184 0.16 2.38 -11.53
N ALA A 185 -0.92 2.80 -10.88
CA ALA A 185 -0.95 3.23 -9.50
C ALA A 185 -1.53 2.19 -8.55
N VAL A 186 -1.78 0.98 -9.07
CA VAL A 186 -2.36 -0.14 -8.32
C VAL A 186 -1.59 -1.43 -8.62
N ALA A 187 -0.96 -2.00 -7.59
CA ALA A 187 -0.34 -3.31 -7.67
C ALA A 187 -1.14 -4.34 -6.87
N GLY A 188 -1.33 -5.53 -7.42
CA GLY A 188 -1.93 -6.67 -6.73
C GLY A 188 -0.86 -7.63 -6.24
N PHE A 189 -0.93 -7.99 -4.97
CA PHE A 189 -0.19 -9.10 -4.39
C PHE A 189 -1.18 -10.24 -4.15
N PHE A 190 -0.97 -11.35 -4.82
CA PHE A 190 -1.86 -12.51 -4.79
C PHE A 190 -1.10 -13.75 -4.34
N SER A 191 -1.79 -14.71 -3.75
CA SER A 191 -1.24 -16.07 -3.64
C SER A 191 -1.19 -16.68 -5.05
N SER A 192 -0.09 -17.34 -5.40
CA SER A 192 0.04 -17.99 -6.71
C SER A 192 -1.06 -19.03 -6.90
N PHE A 193 -1.67 -19.01 -8.09
CA PHE A 193 -2.63 -20.02 -8.55
C PHE A 193 -1.95 -21.30 -9.04
N ASN A 194 -0.74 -21.61 -8.56
CA ASN A 194 -0.03 -22.81 -8.97
C ASN A 194 -0.99 -23.98 -8.79
N THR A 195 -1.33 -24.61 -9.91
CA THR A 195 -1.94 -25.93 -9.94
C THR A 195 -1.13 -26.77 -8.97
N GLU A 196 -1.80 -27.52 -8.10
CA GLU A 196 -1.14 -28.62 -7.39
C GLU A 196 -0.66 -29.60 -8.46
N ASP A 197 0.45 -29.28 -9.11
CA ASP A 197 1.09 -30.15 -10.05
C ASP A 197 1.43 -31.39 -9.24
N SER A 198 0.98 -32.54 -9.73
CA SER A 198 0.90 -33.84 -9.05
C SER A 198 2.17 -34.35 -8.34
N SER A 199 3.26 -33.59 -8.40
CA SER A 199 4.51 -33.78 -7.68
C SER A 199 4.49 -33.10 -6.30
N ARG A 200 3.75 -33.68 -5.33
CA ARG A 200 4.00 -33.74 -3.86
C ARG A 200 4.77 -32.61 -3.12
N THR A 201 4.85 -31.40 -3.62
CA THR A 201 5.62 -30.31 -3.01
C THR A 201 4.64 -29.42 -2.25
N ASN A 202 4.23 -29.94 -1.10
CA ASN A 202 3.42 -29.20 -0.14
C ASN A 202 4.15 -27.94 0.33
N GLY A 203 3.47 -26.78 0.26
CA GLY A 203 3.53 -25.80 1.36
C GLY A 203 4.18 -24.44 1.11
N ALA A 204 4.67 -24.12 -0.09
CA ALA A 204 5.19 -22.77 -0.38
C ALA A 204 4.27 -22.05 -1.37
N THR A 205 3.27 -21.33 -0.85
CA THR A 205 2.51 -20.34 -1.63
C THR A 205 3.46 -19.26 -2.09
N THR A 206 3.81 -19.27 -3.38
CA THR A 206 4.61 -18.17 -3.96
C THR A 206 3.70 -16.96 -4.12
N LEU A 207 4.11 -15.81 -3.58
CA LEU A 207 3.37 -14.57 -3.80
C LEU A 207 3.53 -14.14 -5.26
N GLN A 208 2.43 -13.82 -5.93
CA GLN A 208 2.38 -13.28 -7.28
C GLN A 208 2.10 -11.77 -7.23
N ALA A 209 2.97 -10.96 -7.81
CA ALA A 209 2.80 -9.51 -7.95
C ALA A 209 2.39 -9.16 -9.38
N VAL A 210 1.30 -8.42 -9.52
CA VAL A 210 0.77 -7.94 -10.80
C VAL A 210 0.45 -6.46 -10.71
N GLN A 211 0.28 -5.79 -11.85
CA GLN A 211 -0.05 -4.37 -11.92
C GLN A 211 -1.28 -4.12 -12.78
N PHE A 212 -2.15 -3.22 -12.33
CA PHE A 212 -3.40 -2.87 -12.99
C PHE A 212 -3.27 -1.53 -13.71
N GLN A 213 -3.88 -1.38 -14.88
CA GLN A 213 -3.84 -0.15 -15.67
C GLN A 213 -4.78 0.92 -15.10
N ILE A 214 -4.44 1.44 -13.92
CA ILE A 214 -5.17 2.48 -13.21
C ILE A 214 -4.25 3.65 -12.93
N ASP A 215 -4.67 4.83 -13.38
CA ASP A 215 -3.94 6.08 -13.16
C ASP A 215 -3.96 6.48 -11.67
N ALA A 216 -2.90 7.14 -11.22
CA ALA A 216 -2.76 7.63 -9.84
C ALA A 216 -3.79 8.70 -9.45
N THR A 217 -4.50 9.26 -10.43
CA THR A 217 -5.61 10.21 -10.24
C THR A 217 -6.97 9.54 -10.01
N VAL A 218 -7.09 8.22 -10.17
CA VAL A 218 -8.38 7.55 -9.95
C VAL A 218 -8.71 7.51 -8.46
N ALA A 219 -9.84 8.10 -8.07
CA ALA A 219 -10.26 8.17 -6.67
C ALA A 219 -10.36 6.76 -6.05
N PRO A 220 -9.95 6.58 -4.79
CA PRO A 220 -10.10 5.33 -4.06
C PRO A 220 -11.56 4.87 -4.05
N LYS A 221 -11.80 3.56 -4.17
CA LYS A 221 -13.15 2.94 -4.16
C LYS A 221 -14.10 3.45 -5.27
N SER A 222 -13.59 4.14 -6.28
CA SER A 222 -14.40 4.54 -7.43
C SER A 222 -14.88 3.31 -8.21
N PRO A 223 -16.02 3.39 -8.92
CA PRO A 223 -16.50 2.29 -9.76
C PRO A 223 -15.46 1.82 -10.77
N ALA A 224 -14.73 2.74 -11.41
CA ALA A 224 -13.69 2.41 -12.38
C ALA A 224 -12.54 1.58 -11.77
N LEU A 225 -12.13 1.90 -10.53
CA LEU A 225 -11.14 1.10 -9.79
C LEU A 225 -11.70 -0.28 -9.46
N ILE A 226 -12.91 -0.34 -8.90
CA ILE A 226 -13.55 -1.60 -8.50
C ILE A 226 -13.74 -2.52 -9.70
N ASP A 227 -14.22 -1.99 -10.82
CA ASP A 227 -14.43 -2.76 -12.05
C ASP A 227 -13.11 -3.24 -12.66
N CYS A 228 -12.08 -2.40 -12.63
CA CYS A 228 -10.74 -2.83 -13.05
C CYS A 228 -10.18 -3.96 -12.17
N LEU A 229 -10.35 -3.87 -10.85
CA LEU A 229 -9.93 -4.92 -9.91
C LEU A 229 -10.74 -6.22 -10.10
N LYS A 230 -11.94 -6.14 -10.69
CA LYS A 230 -12.74 -7.29 -11.12
C LYS A 230 -12.34 -7.87 -12.47
N LEU A 231 -11.35 -7.27 -13.14
CA LEU A 231 -10.97 -7.57 -14.54
C LEU A 231 -12.11 -7.28 -15.54
N ILE A 232 -12.94 -6.29 -15.21
CA ILE A 232 -13.96 -5.73 -16.09
C ILE A 232 -13.41 -4.41 -16.66
N SER A 233 -13.99 -3.93 -17.75
CA SER A 233 -13.66 -2.63 -18.35
C SER A 233 -13.46 -1.54 -17.28
N PRO A 234 -12.33 -0.80 -17.29
CA PRO A 234 -11.36 -0.68 -18.39
C PRO A 234 -10.27 -1.76 -18.43
N CYS A 235 -10.15 -2.63 -17.42
CA CYS A 235 -9.07 -3.62 -17.31
C CYS A 235 -9.55 -5.01 -17.72
N THR A 236 -9.91 -5.17 -18.99
CA THR A 236 -10.41 -6.46 -19.51
C THR A 236 -9.30 -7.48 -19.78
N THR A 237 -8.04 -7.08 -19.71
CA THR A 237 -6.89 -7.96 -19.91
C THR A 237 -6.36 -8.45 -18.57
N THR A 238 -5.80 -9.67 -18.57
CA THR A 238 -5.06 -10.20 -17.43
C THR A 238 -3.99 -9.19 -17.00
N PRO A 239 -3.93 -8.81 -15.71
CA PRO A 239 -2.94 -7.86 -15.20
C PRO A 239 -1.53 -8.34 -15.53
N ALA A 240 -0.68 -7.42 -16.00
CA ALA A 240 0.70 -7.75 -16.33
C ALA A 240 1.48 -8.08 -15.04
N ALA A 241 2.42 -9.02 -15.14
CA ALA A 241 3.35 -9.29 -14.04
C ALA A 241 4.14 -8.02 -13.69
N MET A 242 4.25 -7.73 -12.40
CA MET A 242 5.02 -6.59 -11.92
C MET A 242 6.50 -6.97 -11.86
N SER A 243 7.38 -6.09 -12.32
CA SER A 243 8.84 -6.27 -12.19
C SER A 243 9.43 -5.30 -11.17
N GLU A 244 9.12 -4.02 -11.33
CA GLU A 244 9.57 -2.95 -10.46
C GLU A 244 8.57 -1.81 -10.49
N TRP A 245 8.20 -1.38 -9.28
CA TRP A 245 7.35 -0.25 -9.01
C TRP A 245 8.10 0.76 -8.13
N LYS A 246 8.18 2.01 -8.57
CA LYS A 246 8.83 3.10 -7.84
C LYS A 246 7.78 4.07 -7.36
N VAL A 247 7.73 4.28 -6.05
CA VAL A 247 6.82 5.25 -5.44
C VAL A 247 7.66 6.35 -4.81
N CYS A 248 7.48 7.57 -5.31
CA CYS A 248 8.13 8.75 -4.77
C CYS A 248 7.26 9.37 -3.68
N PHE A 249 7.89 9.65 -2.56
CA PHE A 249 7.32 10.40 -1.44
C PHE A 249 8.09 11.71 -1.26
N GLY A 250 7.39 12.73 -0.80
CA GLY A 250 8.03 13.98 -0.38
C GLY A 250 7.40 14.59 0.87
N SER A 251 8.25 15.27 1.62
CA SER A 251 7.88 16.03 2.81
C SER A 251 7.34 17.41 2.42
N THR A 252 6.21 17.79 3.01
CA THR A 252 5.66 19.14 2.88
C THR A 252 6.38 20.19 3.73
N ARG A 253 7.26 19.77 4.65
CA ARG A 253 7.90 20.65 5.66
C ARG A 253 9.28 21.14 5.25
N ASN A 254 10.09 20.26 4.66
CA ASN A 254 11.50 20.53 4.37
C ASN A 254 11.93 20.18 2.94
N GLY A 255 11.01 19.65 2.11
CA GLY A 255 11.31 19.30 0.71
C GLY A 255 12.11 18.02 0.52
N ASP A 256 12.39 17.26 1.59
CA ASP A 256 13.03 15.95 1.49
C ASP A 256 12.17 14.98 0.67
N THR A 257 12.84 14.10 -0.06
CA THR A 257 12.20 13.07 -0.87
C THR A 257 12.80 11.70 -0.59
N ALA A 258 11.99 10.67 -0.85
CA ALA A 258 12.40 9.29 -0.75
C ALA A 258 11.67 8.46 -1.79
N ILE A 259 12.31 7.38 -2.23
CA ILE A 259 11.75 6.43 -3.18
C ILE A 259 11.65 5.08 -2.48
N VAL A 260 10.45 4.50 -2.50
CA VAL A 260 10.24 3.09 -2.17
C VAL A 260 10.15 2.32 -3.48
N ARG A 261 11.10 1.41 -3.69
CA ARG A 261 11.09 0.47 -4.80
C ARG A 261 10.47 -0.83 -4.33
N ILE A 262 9.45 -1.31 -5.03
CA ILE A 262 8.82 -2.61 -4.83
C ILE A 262 9.18 -3.46 -6.04
N THR A 263 9.96 -4.50 -5.84
CA THR A 263 10.47 -5.36 -6.92
C THR A 263 9.93 -6.77 -6.81
N SER A 264 9.80 -7.41 -7.96
CA SER A 264 9.35 -8.80 -8.10
C SER A 264 10.04 -9.44 -9.29
N THR A 265 10.38 -10.72 -9.19
CA THR A 265 11.07 -11.45 -10.27
C THR A 265 10.03 -12.18 -11.10
N GLU A 266 9.72 -11.65 -12.30
CA GLU A 266 8.65 -12.17 -13.17
C GLU A 266 7.28 -12.24 -12.46
N GLY A 267 7.01 -11.25 -11.60
CA GLY A 267 5.81 -11.25 -10.77
C GLY A 267 5.85 -12.30 -9.65
N ARG A 268 6.98 -12.93 -9.32
CA ARG A 268 7.12 -13.84 -8.18
C ARG A 268 7.88 -13.19 -7.03
N GLY A 269 7.34 -13.32 -5.82
CA GLY A 269 7.83 -12.68 -4.61
C GLY A 269 7.66 -11.16 -4.65
N VAL A 270 7.80 -10.52 -3.49
CA VAL A 270 7.83 -9.06 -3.36
C VAL A 270 8.97 -8.70 -2.41
N ALA A 271 9.82 -7.78 -2.84
CA ALA A 271 10.80 -7.14 -1.98
C ALA A 271 10.60 -5.63 -2.02
N THR A 272 10.83 -4.96 -0.90
CA THR A 272 10.77 -3.49 -0.83
C THR A 272 12.14 -2.93 -0.44
N ARG A 273 12.50 -1.81 -1.04
CA ARG A 273 13.74 -1.09 -0.75
C ARG A 273 13.47 0.41 -0.68
N LEU A 274 13.81 1.00 0.46
CA LEU A 274 13.73 2.43 0.69
C LEU A 274 15.09 3.10 0.39
N THR A 275 15.05 4.23 -0.34
CA THR A 275 16.21 5.08 -0.60
C THR A 275 15.84 6.55 -0.48
N PHE A 276 16.70 7.36 0.14
CA PHE A 276 16.53 8.80 0.29
C PHE A 276 17.26 9.51 -0.85
N GLU A 277 16.57 9.72 -1.96
CA GLU A 277 17.10 10.37 -3.16
C GLU A 277 16.06 11.30 -3.80
N PRO A 278 16.48 12.29 -4.62
CA PRO A 278 15.56 13.15 -5.36
C PRO A 278 14.60 12.34 -6.21
N CYS A 279 13.33 12.72 -6.21
CA CYS A 279 12.37 12.15 -7.14
C CYS A 279 12.59 12.73 -8.53
N VAL A 280 13.02 11.88 -9.45
CA VAL A 280 13.25 12.20 -10.86
C VAL A 280 12.10 11.67 -11.72
#